data_AF-A0A449HDY3-F1
#
_entry.id   AF-A0A449HDY3-F1
#
_cell.length_a   1.000
_cell.length_b   1.000
_cell.length_c   1.000
_cell.angle_alpha   90.00
_cell.angle_beta   90.00
_cell.angle_gamma   90.00
#
_symmetry.space_group_name_H-M   'P 1'
#
loop_
_entity.id
_entity.type
_entity.pdbx_description
1 polymer ?
#
loop_
_entity_poly.entity_id
_entity_poly.type
_entity_poly.pdbx_seq_one_letter_code
_entity_poly.pdbx_strand_id
1 'polypeptide(L)' 'MAVRTITREDYRWLRLADHAGTVRKLEPETVQRWREANPDWDGKYWGLYSSGTTLGPINVRS' A
#
# COMPACT_ATOMS: atom_id res chain seq x y z
N MET A 1 8.10 -8.96 -4.18
CA MET A 1 7.03 -9.30 -3.22
C MET A 1 5.71 -9.19 -3.97
N ALA A 2 4.74 -10.06 -3.73
CA ALA A 2 3.43 -9.94 -4.36
C ALA A 2 2.67 -8.73 -3.79
N VAL A 3 2.00 -7.95 -4.64
CA VAL A 3 1.14 -6.84 -4.21
C VAL A 3 -0.07 -7.41 -3.49
N ARG A 4 -0.27 -7.04 -2.23
CA ARG A 4 -1.43 -7.53 -1.49
C ARG A 4 -2.68 -6.78 -1.94
N THR A 5 -3.74 -7.54 -2.21
CA THR A 5 -5.08 -6.98 -2.42
C THR A 5 -5.87 -7.11 -1.13
N ILE A 6 -6.47 -6.01 -0.67
CA ILE A 6 -7.32 -5.96 0.52
C ILE A 6 -8.69 -5.35 0.19
N THR A 7 -9.66 -5.60 1.07
CA THR A 7 -10.99 -5.01 0.93
C THR A 7 -10.99 -3.53 1.31
N ARG A 8 -12.02 -2.79 0.89
CA ARG A 8 -12.23 -1.41 1.36
C ARG A 8 -12.42 -1.32 2.87
N GLU A 9 -13.02 -2.32 3.49
CA GLU A 9 -13.23 -2.36 4.94
C GLU A 9 -11.89 -2.52 5.67
N ASP A 10 -11.07 -3.48 5.27
CA ASP A 10 -9.72 -3.67 5.81
C ASP A 10 -8.88 -2.40 5.66
N TYR A 11 -8.92 -1.76 4.49
CA TYR A 11 -8.21 -0.51 4.26
C TYR A 11 -8.65 0.59 5.23
N ARG A 12 -9.95 0.69 5.55
CA ARG A 12 -10.46 1.66 6.53
C ARG A 12 -9.89 1.38 7.92
N TRP A 13 -9.94 0.13 8.37
CA TRP A 13 -9.39 -0.26 9.67
C TRP A 13 -7.88 0.02 9.76
N LEU A 14 -7.12 -0.36 8.75
CA LEU A 14 -5.68 -0.10 8.70
C LEU A 14 -5.36 1.39 8.64
N ARG A 15 -6.13 2.18 7.89
CA ARG A 15 -5.94 3.62 7.81
C ARG A 15 -6.23 4.33 9.14
N LEU A 16 -7.22 3.86 9.91
CA LEU A 16 -7.51 4.38 11.26
C LEU A 16 -6.36 4.11 12.24
N ALA A 17 -5.65 3.00 12.06
CA ALA A 17 -4.45 2.66 12.83
C ALA A 17 -3.15 3.27 12.26
N ASP A 18 -3.23 4.15 11.26
CA ASP A 18 -2.08 4.69 10.50
C ASP A 18 -1.16 3.62 9.89
N HIS A 19 -1.71 2.42 9.65
CA HIS A 19 -1.05 1.28 9.02
C HIS A 19 -1.30 1.20 7.50
N ALA A 20 -2.08 2.11 6.93
CA ALA A 20 -2.28 2.22 5.49
C ALA A 20 -2.60 3.64 5.06
N GLY A 21 -2.27 3.98 3.82
CA GLY A 21 -2.51 5.31 3.30
C GLY A 21 -2.41 5.43 1.79
N THR A 22 -2.54 6.67 1.30
CA THR A 22 -2.36 6.98 -0.11
C THR A 22 -0.89 7.29 -0.39
N VAL A 23 -0.46 7.02 -1.63
CA VAL A 23 0.90 7.31 -2.10
C VAL A 23 1.29 8.79 -2.03
N ARG A 24 0.33 9.70 -1.83
CA ARG A 24 0.61 11.15 -1.67
C ARG A 24 1.47 11.47 -0.45
N LYS A 25 1.52 10.56 0.53
CA LYS A 25 2.39 10.69 1.71
C LYS A 25 3.80 10.13 1.49
N LEU A 26 4.09 9.55 0.32
CA LEU A 26 5.37 8.92 0.01
C LEU A 26 6.18 9.80 -0.92
N GLU A 27 7.51 9.67 -0.82
CA GLU A 27 8.42 10.29 -1.78
C GLU A 27 8.18 9.75 -3.20
N PRO A 28 8.20 10.61 -4.24
CA PRO A 28 7.96 10.20 -5.62
C PRO A 28 8.86 9.04 -6.08
N GLU A 29 10.13 9.05 -5.65
CA GLU A 29 11.09 7.99 -5.97
C GLU A 29 10.65 6.62 -5.41
N THR A 30 10.06 6.59 -4.21
CA THR A 30 9.53 5.36 -3.62
C THR A 30 8.39 4.82 -4.48
N VAL A 31 7.48 5.71 -4.90
CA VAL A 31 6.33 5.33 -5.75
C VAL A 31 6.82 4.81 -7.10
N GLN A 32 7.83 5.43 -7.69
CA GLN A 32 8.41 4.99 -8.96
C GLN A 32 9.04 3.60 -8.84
N ARG A 33 9.92 3.39 -7.85
CA ARG A 33 10.56 2.08 -7.62
C ARG A 33 9.52 0.99 -7.41
N TRP A 34 8.43 1.29 -6.71
CA TRP A 34 7.35 0.33 -6.52
C TRP A 34 6.57 0.02 -7.79
N ARG A 35 6.32 1.01 -8.65
CA ARG A 35 5.69 0.77 -9.96
C ARG A 35 6.54 -0.12 -10.85
N GLU A 36 7.85 0.12 -10.87
CA GLU A 36 8.81 -0.69 -11.64
C GLU A 36 8.88 -2.13 -11.11
N ALA A 37 8.93 -2.30 -9.80
CA ALA A 37 9.04 -3.61 -9.16
C ALA A 37 7.70 -4.38 -9.06
N ASN A 38 6.56 -3.71 -9.21
CA ASN A 38 5.24 -4.29 -8.97
C ASN A 38 4.23 -3.84 -10.04
N PRO A 39 4.27 -4.43 -11.25
CA PRO A 39 3.42 -4.02 -12.37
C PRO A 39 1.91 -4.20 -12.09
N ASP A 40 1.54 -5.11 -11.18
CA ASP A 40 0.15 -5.37 -10.78
C ASP A 40 -0.40 -4.36 -9.76
N TRP A 41 0.42 -3.42 -9.31
CA TRP A 41 0.01 -2.40 -8.35
C TRP A 41 -0.67 -1.21 -9.05
N ASP A 42 -1.84 -0.81 -8.55
CA ASP A 42 -2.56 0.35 -9.09
C ASP A 42 -1.84 1.69 -8.88
N GLY A 43 -0.80 1.72 -8.03
CA GLY A 43 -0.04 2.92 -7.73
C GLY A 43 -0.80 3.94 -6.87
N LYS A 44 -1.76 3.48 -6.05
CA LYS A 44 -2.67 4.34 -5.27
C LYS A 44 -2.44 4.29 -3.77
N TYR A 45 -2.16 3.12 -3.22
CA TYR A 45 -2.19 2.88 -1.78
C TYR A 45 -0.97 2.09 -1.30
N TRP A 46 -0.58 2.37 -0.05
CA TRP A 46 0.46 1.65 0.69
C TRP A 46 -0.12 1.07 1.98
N GLY A 47 0.51 0.02 2.50
CA GLY A 47 0.18 -0.58 3.79
C GLY A 47 1.42 -1.07 4.53
N LEU A 48 1.29 -1.20 5.86
CA LEU A 48 2.26 -1.89 6.70
C LEU A 48 1.92 -3.38 6.77
N TYR A 49 2.98 -4.20 6.71
CA TYR A 49 2.97 -5.65 6.83
C TYR A 49 3.84 -6.07 8.01
N SER A 50 3.80 -7.37 8.33
CA SER A 50 4.65 -8.00 9.34
C SER A 50 4.63 -7.24 10.68
N SER A 51 3.42 -7.11 11.24
CA SER A 51 3.21 -6.47 12.54
C SER A 51 3.61 -4.99 12.61
N GLY A 52 3.53 -4.26 11.49
CA GLY A 52 3.81 -2.81 11.45
C GLY A 52 5.23 -2.43 11.05
N THR A 53 6.08 -3.39 10.68
CA THR A 53 7.52 -3.16 10.47
C THR A 53 7.92 -2.94 9.01
N THR A 54 7.07 -3.35 8.07
CA THR A 54 7.42 -3.31 6.64
C THR A 54 6.38 -2.54 5.84
N LEU A 55 6.77 -1.44 5.19
CA LEU A 55 5.91 -0.64 4.32
C LEU A 55 5.98 -1.16 2.88
N GLY A 56 4.84 -1.34 2.21
CA GLY A 56 4.82 -1.77 0.81
C GLY A 56 3.50 -1.51 0.06
N PRO A 57 3.45 -1.80 -1.26
CA PRO A 57 2.32 -1.47 -2.13
C PRO A 57 1.12 -2.39 -1.89
N ILE A 58 -0.09 -1.82 -1.76
CA ILE A 58 -1.36 -2.56 -1.70
C ILE A 58 -2.31 -2.12 -2.81
N ASN A 59 -3.18 -3.04 -3.23
CA ASN A 59 -4.39 -2.76 -4.00
C ASN A 59 -5.61 -2.80 -3.08
N VAL A 60 -6.55 -1.88 -3.28
CA VAL A 60 -7.82 -1.85 -2.53
C VAL A 60 -8.95 -2.16 -3.51
N ARG A 61 -9.70 -3.23 -3.25
CA ARG A 61 -10.84 -3.67 -4.05
C ARG A 61 -12.12 -3.67 -3.21
N SER A 62 -13.25 -3.53 -3.90
CA SER A 62 -14.59 -3.53 -3.29
C SER A 62 -15.00 -4.93 -2.87
#